data_AF-A0A1H9JIQ1-F1
#
_entry.id   AF-A0A1H9JIQ1-F1
#
_cell.length_a   1.000
_cell.length_b   1.000
_cell.length_c   1.000
_cell.angle_alpha   90.00
_cell.angle_beta   90.00
_cell.angle_gamma   90.00
#
_symmetry.space_group_name_H-M   'P 1'
#
loop_
_entity.id
_entity.type
_entity.pdbx_description
1 polymer ?
#
loop_
_entity_poly.entity_id
_entity_poly.type
_entity_poly.pdbx_seq_one_letter_code
_entity_poly.pdbx_strand_id
1 'polypeptide(L)'
;MRSAGVLFAALFLLTACADRARVIVVPEAAELGTVVRTYVASLRAPTDEGWFGPERSETLSFAAVDVAIPPNHVDGKIRVNHRRADPSREFTVTGRQNYGDDGAFRRAISTALKAQSANERDVFIYVHGYNNSFLDGLFRTAQIKHDFDLPGLAVHYSWPSMANPLAYTYDRDSVLFARDGLEHMLKEVAAAGPRRIVLVGHSLGTMLVMETLRQIEIATPGWSDRVLGGVVLISPDLDVEVFKTQAHRMRHLPQPFAIFVSSRDRALQLSGRINGDGQRLGALTDASVLEELPVMLVDVSEFSAQEGGTRHFTVGTSPLLISLLSDSGALSDTFQSDQAGKSGLLPGTVITAKNATQLILSPLLLIN
;
A
#
# COMPACT_ATOMS: atom_id res chain seq x y z
N MET A 1 -10.83 -40.45 20.62
CA MET A 1 -10.58 -39.58 19.44
C MET A 1 -11.54 -38.37 19.33
N ARG A 2 -12.23 -37.92 20.39
CA ARG A 2 -13.08 -36.71 20.37
C ARG A 2 -12.48 -35.49 21.10
N SER A 3 -11.38 -35.69 21.83
CA SER A 3 -10.78 -34.65 22.70
C SER A 3 -9.70 -33.81 22.01
N ALA A 4 -9.14 -34.28 20.88
CA ALA A 4 -8.10 -33.56 20.14
C ALA A 4 -8.66 -32.39 19.29
N GLY A 5 -9.92 -32.47 18.85
CA GLY A 5 -10.56 -31.42 18.05
C GLY A 5 -10.92 -30.17 18.87
N VAL A 6 -11.23 -30.32 20.16
CA VAL A 6 -11.58 -29.21 21.05
C VAL A 6 -10.33 -28.41 21.46
N LEU A 7 -9.18 -29.07 21.61
CA LEU A 7 -7.93 -28.40 21.94
C LEU A 7 -7.39 -27.54 20.77
N PHE A 8 -7.62 -27.98 19.52
CA PHE A 8 -7.22 -27.23 18.33
C PHE A 8 -8.09 -25.99 18.11
N ALA A 9 -9.40 -26.07 18.37
CA ALA A 9 -10.30 -24.92 18.31
C ALA A 9 -10.04 -23.88 19.41
N ALA A 10 -9.64 -24.32 20.62
CA ALA A 10 -9.28 -23.42 21.72
C ALA A 10 -7.96 -22.67 21.49
N LEU A 11 -7.00 -23.24 20.73
CA LEU A 11 -5.74 -22.56 20.41
C LEU A 11 -5.91 -21.39 19.42
N PHE A 12 -6.93 -21.44 18.55
CA PHE A 12 -7.24 -20.33 17.63
C PHE A 12 -7.97 -19.15 18.29
N LEU A 13 -8.56 -19.35 19.47
CA LEU A 13 -9.26 -18.29 20.21
C LEU A 13 -8.30 -17.42 21.04
N LEU A 14 -7.06 -17.85 21.28
CA LEU A 14 -6.12 -17.16 22.18
C LEU A 14 -5.22 -16.12 21.49
N THR A 15 -5.21 -16.04 20.17
CA THR A 15 -4.49 -14.98 19.43
C THR A 15 -5.37 -13.75 19.14
N ALA A 16 -6.65 -13.78 19.53
CA ALA A 16 -7.63 -12.73 19.25
C ALA A 16 -7.65 -11.56 20.28
N CYS A 17 -6.83 -11.60 21.34
CA CYS A 17 -6.87 -10.61 22.43
C CYS A 17 -5.71 -9.59 22.42
N ALA A 18 -5.09 -9.34 21.27
CA ALA A 18 -4.26 -8.15 21.11
C ALA A 18 -5.14 -7.02 20.60
N ASP A 19 -5.36 -5.99 21.43
CA ASP A 19 -6.00 -4.76 20.98
C ASP A 19 -5.05 -4.05 20.00
N ARG A 20 -5.31 -4.23 18.70
CA ARG A 20 -4.55 -3.61 17.61
C ARG A 20 -4.96 -2.16 17.35
N ALA A 21 -6.01 -1.65 18.02
CA ALA A 21 -6.41 -0.26 17.92
C ALA A 21 -5.64 0.64 18.89
N ARG A 22 -5.12 0.10 19.99
CA ARG A 22 -4.34 0.85 20.98
C ARG A 22 -3.05 1.41 20.40
N VAL A 23 -2.86 2.72 20.55
CA VAL A 23 -1.62 3.43 20.19
C VAL A 23 -0.81 3.77 21.43
N ILE A 24 0.47 3.38 21.44
CA ILE A 24 1.44 3.76 22.47
C ILE A 24 2.35 4.84 21.88
N VAL A 25 2.34 6.02 22.51
CA VAL A 25 3.21 7.14 22.12
C VAL A 25 4.48 7.10 22.97
N VAL A 26 5.64 7.15 22.31
CA VAL A 26 6.97 7.12 22.94
C VAL A 26 7.81 8.26 22.37
N PRO A 27 7.71 9.49 22.91
CA PRO A 27 8.40 10.65 22.36
C PRO A 27 9.92 10.49 22.27
N GLU A 28 10.53 9.81 23.24
CA GLU A 28 11.99 9.62 23.32
C GLU A 28 12.54 8.76 22.18
N ALA A 29 11.69 8.00 21.48
CA ALA A 29 12.10 7.22 20.32
C ALA A 29 12.57 8.08 19.14
N ALA A 30 12.20 9.36 19.11
CA ALA A 30 12.63 10.30 18.08
C ALA A 30 14.15 10.51 18.07
N GLU A 31 14.81 10.34 19.22
CA GLU A 31 16.26 10.52 19.38
C GLU A 31 17.07 9.24 19.12
N LEU A 32 16.39 8.09 18.98
CA LEU A 32 17.05 6.78 18.88
C LEU A 32 17.14 6.24 17.45
N GLY A 33 16.27 6.71 16.56
CA GLY A 33 16.09 6.13 15.23
C GLY A 33 15.71 7.17 14.17
N THR A 34 15.29 6.69 13.01
CA THR A 34 14.87 7.59 11.92
C THR A 34 13.39 7.91 12.06
N VAL A 35 13.03 9.19 12.11
CA VAL A 35 11.63 9.62 12.16
C VAL A 35 11.09 9.82 10.75
N VAL A 36 10.02 9.09 10.43
CA VAL A 36 9.24 9.30 9.20
C VAL A 36 7.92 9.96 9.57
N ARG A 37 7.74 11.21 9.13
CA ARG A 37 6.47 11.91 9.25
C ARG A 37 5.49 11.42 8.18
N THR A 38 4.36 10.86 8.61
CA THR A 38 3.30 10.37 7.74
C THR A 38 2.06 11.23 7.88
N TYR A 39 1.63 11.85 6.79
CA TYR A 39 0.34 12.55 6.71
C TYR A 39 -0.78 11.51 6.58
N VAL A 40 -1.90 11.72 7.25
CA VAL A 40 -2.99 10.75 7.33
C VAL A 40 -4.29 11.42 6.96
N ALA A 41 -5.06 10.76 6.09
CA ALA A 41 -6.49 10.99 5.92
C ALA A 41 -7.24 9.71 6.31
N SER A 42 -8.24 9.81 7.17
CA SER A 42 -8.86 8.65 7.81
C SER A 42 -10.39 8.77 7.85
N LEU A 43 -11.08 7.70 7.45
CA LEU A 43 -12.53 7.51 7.65
C LEU A 43 -12.84 6.54 8.80
N ARG A 44 -11.88 6.39 9.71
CA ARG A 44 -12.08 5.63 10.94
C ARG A 44 -12.68 6.52 12.03
N ALA A 45 -13.65 5.99 12.76
CA ALA A 45 -14.20 6.67 13.92
C ALA A 45 -13.11 6.85 15.01
N PRO A 46 -13.18 7.90 15.83
CA PRO A 46 -12.23 8.09 16.91
C PRO A 46 -12.44 7.05 18.03
N THR A 47 -11.34 6.58 18.63
CA THR A 47 -11.38 5.82 19.89
C THR A 47 -11.54 6.77 21.09
N ASP A 48 -11.74 6.24 22.29
CA ASP A 48 -11.83 7.02 23.53
C ASP A 48 -10.55 7.85 23.79
N GLU A 49 -9.39 7.35 23.35
CA GLU A 49 -8.10 8.04 23.43
C GLU A 49 -7.87 9.03 22.26
N GLY A 50 -8.86 9.22 21.40
CA GLY A 50 -8.82 10.12 20.25
C GLY A 50 -8.01 9.61 19.06
N TRP A 51 -7.58 8.34 19.08
CA TRP A 51 -6.96 7.65 17.93
C TRP A 51 -8.01 7.13 16.95
N PHE A 52 -7.61 6.35 15.94
CA PHE A 52 -8.50 5.89 14.88
C PHE A 52 -8.85 4.41 15.06
N GLY A 53 -10.12 4.11 15.30
CA GLY A 53 -10.68 2.78 15.53
C GLY A 53 -11.01 1.98 14.26
N PRO A 54 -11.64 0.81 14.41
CA PRO A 54 -12.10 0.00 13.27
C PRO A 54 -13.44 0.44 12.67
N GLU A 55 -14.24 1.24 13.38
CA GLU A 55 -15.57 1.66 12.93
C GLU A 55 -15.50 2.73 11.84
N ARG A 56 -16.55 2.80 11.02
CA ARG A 56 -16.71 3.80 9.95
C ARG A 56 -17.05 5.17 10.53
N SER A 57 -16.44 6.21 9.99
CA SER A 57 -16.81 7.61 10.15
C SER A 57 -17.20 8.18 8.79
N GLU A 58 -18.30 8.93 8.73
CA GLU A 58 -18.69 9.68 7.52
C GLU A 58 -17.86 10.97 7.35
N THR A 59 -17.12 11.37 8.38
CA THR A 59 -16.23 12.54 8.34
C THR A 59 -14.79 12.11 8.13
N LEU A 60 -14.18 12.64 7.07
CA LEU A 60 -12.75 12.48 6.79
C LEU A 60 -11.94 13.31 7.78
N SER A 61 -11.08 12.65 8.55
CA SER A 61 -10.20 13.27 9.54
C SER A 61 -8.76 13.34 9.03
N PHE A 62 -8.08 14.45 9.33
CA PHE A 62 -6.71 14.67 8.92
C PHE A 62 -5.75 14.76 10.11
N ALA A 63 -4.59 14.13 9.97
CA ALA A 63 -3.50 14.22 10.93
C ALA A 63 -2.15 14.12 10.22
N ALA A 64 -1.08 14.37 10.97
CA ALA A 64 0.24 13.86 10.66
C ALA A 64 0.80 13.19 11.90
N VAL A 65 1.40 12.02 11.71
CA VAL A 65 1.90 11.17 12.79
C VAL A 65 3.36 10.89 12.51
N ASP A 66 4.19 11.10 13.52
CA ASP A 66 5.61 10.86 13.46
C ASP A 66 5.88 9.44 13.93
N VAL A 67 6.50 8.65 13.06
CA VAL A 67 6.83 7.24 13.31
C VAL A 67 8.33 7.12 13.43
N ALA A 68 8.84 6.69 14.58
CA ALA A 68 10.24 6.34 14.74
C ALA A 68 10.49 4.89 14.31
N ILE A 69 11.45 4.73 13.40
CA ILE A 69 11.97 3.46 12.93
C ILE A 69 13.23 3.15 13.74
N PRO A 70 13.30 1.97 14.39
CA PRO A 70 14.38 1.65 15.32
C PRO A 70 15.74 1.55 14.60
N PRO A 71 16.86 1.83 15.27
CA PRO A 71 18.19 1.75 14.67
C PRO A 71 18.59 0.34 14.22
N ASN A 72 18.00 -0.69 14.83
CA ASN A 72 18.21 -2.10 14.47
C ASN A 72 17.14 -2.62 13.49
N HIS A 73 16.53 -1.73 12.71
CA HIS A 73 15.55 -2.10 11.70
C HIS A 73 16.19 -2.98 10.62
N VAL A 74 15.41 -3.94 10.13
CA VAL A 74 15.79 -4.81 9.01
C VAL A 74 14.72 -4.62 7.97
N ASP A 75 15.14 -4.28 6.75
CA ASP A 75 14.23 -4.00 5.65
C ASP A 75 13.16 -5.08 5.50
N GLY A 76 11.93 -4.63 5.30
CA GLY A 76 10.75 -5.47 5.17
C GLY A 76 10.18 -6.01 6.48
N LYS A 77 10.84 -5.79 7.63
CA LYS A 77 10.38 -6.29 8.94
C LYS A 77 9.82 -5.19 9.82
N ILE A 78 8.49 -5.17 9.96
CA ILE A 78 7.83 -4.33 10.96
C ILE A 78 7.74 -5.10 12.27
N ARG A 79 8.38 -4.57 13.31
CA ARG A 79 8.34 -5.11 14.68
C ARG A 79 7.52 -4.19 15.56
N VAL A 80 6.50 -4.75 16.19
CA VAL A 80 5.56 -3.99 17.04
C VAL A 80 5.17 -4.86 18.23
N ASN A 81 5.07 -4.24 19.39
CA ASN A 81 4.46 -4.83 20.57
C ASN A 81 3.35 -3.92 21.11
N HIS A 82 2.11 -4.37 20.93
CA HIS A 82 0.91 -3.61 21.31
C HIS A 82 0.71 -3.45 22.83
N ARG A 83 1.55 -4.08 23.67
CA ARG A 83 1.48 -3.96 25.13
C ARG A 83 2.54 -3.03 25.70
N ARG A 84 3.76 -3.13 25.19
CA ARG A 84 4.91 -2.33 25.64
C ARG A 84 5.88 -2.15 24.49
N ALA A 85 6.06 -0.91 24.06
CA ALA A 85 6.99 -0.55 23.00
C ALA A 85 8.45 -0.53 23.50
N ASP A 86 9.36 -1.11 22.72
CA ASP A 86 10.82 -0.96 22.84
C ASP A 86 11.37 -0.17 21.63
N PRO A 87 11.60 1.14 21.75
CA PRO A 87 12.11 2.00 20.68
C PRO A 87 13.42 1.55 20.02
N SER A 88 14.22 0.71 20.68
CA SER A 88 15.48 0.21 20.12
C SER A 88 15.28 -0.93 19.11
N ARG A 89 14.06 -1.50 19.05
CA ARG A 89 13.73 -2.71 18.27
C ARG A 89 12.41 -2.63 17.53
N GLU A 90 11.53 -1.70 17.88
CA GLU A 90 10.14 -1.65 17.42
C GLU A 90 9.81 -0.28 16.82
N PHE A 91 8.89 -0.30 15.86
CA PHE A 91 8.28 0.91 15.32
C PHE A 91 7.41 1.54 16.40
N THR A 92 7.54 2.85 16.57
CA THR A 92 6.81 3.59 17.61
C THR A 92 6.25 4.89 17.06
N VAL A 93 5.15 5.36 17.66
CA VAL A 93 4.63 6.70 17.40
C VAL A 93 5.31 7.66 18.37
N THR A 94 5.94 8.72 17.86
CA THR A 94 6.62 9.73 18.70
C THR A 94 5.76 10.97 18.90
N GLY A 95 4.87 11.28 17.95
CA GLY A 95 4.05 12.47 17.99
C GLY A 95 2.89 12.44 17.00
N ARG A 96 1.92 13.32 17.23
CA ARG A 96 0.77 13.53 16.34
C ARG A 96 0.37 14.99 16.32
N GLN A 97 0.02 15.46 15.13
CA GLN A 97 -0.61 16.75 14.90
C GLN A 97 -1.93 16.54 14.16
N ASN A 98 -3.03 17.11 14.66
CA ASN A 98 -4.33 17.08 13.99
C ASN A 98 -4.49 18.31 13.10
N TYR A 99 -5.21 18.15 11.99
CA TYR A 99 -5.64 19.24 11.13
C TYR A 99 -7.16 19.30 11.15
N GLY A 100 -7.72 20.46 11.53
CA GLY A 100 -9.16 20.60 11.75
C GLY A 100 -10.00 20.71 10.48
N ASP A 101 -9.37 20.98 9.33
CA ASP A 101 -10.04 21.17 8.05
C ASP A 101 -9.10 20.87 6.87
N ASP A 102 -9.71 20.75 5.68
CA ASP A 102 -9.05 20.50 4.40
C ASP A 102 -7.94 21.53 4.13
N GLY A 103 -8.20 22.80 4.43
CA GLY A 103 -7.25 23.90 4.21
C GLY A 103 -6.00 23.78 5.09
N ALA A 104 -6.15 23.37 6.35
CA ALA A 104 -5.06 23.15 7.28
C ALA A 104 -4.19 21.96 6.84
N PHE A 105 -4.82 20.86 6.41
CA PHE A 105 -4.12 19.70 5.86
C PHE A 105 -3.35 20.04 4.58
N ARG A 106 -4.01 20.70 3.62
CA ARG A 106 -3.41 21.14 2.36
C ARG A 106 -2.24 22.11 2.57
N ARG A 107 -2.37 23.08 3.49
CA ARG A 107 -1.29 24.01 3.85
C ARG A 107 -0.10 23.28 4.47
N ALA A 108 -0.36 22.29 5.33
CA ALA A 108 0.71 21.50 5.95
C ALA A 108 1.51 20.72 4.90
N ILE A 109 0.83 20.02 3.99
CA ILE A 109 1.49 19.32 2.87
C ILE A 109 2.25 20.31 1.98
N SER A 110 1.62 21.41 1.56
CA SER A 110 2.26 22.41 0.69
C SER A 110 3.52 23.02 1.34
N THR A 111 3.48 23.28 2.65
CA THR A 111 4.62 23.79 3.41
C THR A 111 5.75 22.76 3.47
N ALA A 112 5.42 21.50 3.77
CA ALA A 112 6.39 20.43 3.83
C ALA A 112 7.02 20.14 2.45
N LEU A 113 6.25 20.20 1.36
CA LEU A 113 6.77 20.07 -0.01
C LEU A 113 7.74 21.21 -0.35
N LYS A 114 7.43 22.45 0.06
CA LYS A 114 8.31 23.61 -0.19
C LYS A 114 9.63 23.53 0.57
N ALA A 115 9.65 22.83 1.71
CA ALA A 115 10.86 22.56 2.48
C ALA A 115 11.77 21.50 1.85
N GLN A 116 11.24 20.66 0.94
CA GLN A 116 12.04 19.71 0.16
C GLN A 116 12.73 20.40 -1.02
N SER A 117 13.84 19.81 -1.46
CA SER A 117 14.48 20.17 -2.73
C SER A 117 13.49 20.00 -3.89
N ALA A 118 13.65 20.76 -4.99
CA ALA A 118 12.66 20.79 -6.07
C ALA A 118 12.41 19.42 -6.72
N ASN A 119 13.45 18.58 -6.81
CA ASN A 119 13.39 17.21 -7.34
C ASN A 119 12.79 16.21 -6.33
N GLU A 120 12.68 16.54 -5.06
CA GLU A 120 12.13 15.65 -4.01
C GLU A 120 10.70 16.02 -3.59
N ARG A 121 10.02 16.92 -4.31
CA ARG A 121 8.63 17.34 -4.00
C ARG A 121 7.57 16.33 -4.43
N ASP A 122 7.85 15.05 -4.26
CA ASP A 122 6.93 13.97 -4.57
C ASP A 122 6.03 13.66 -3.35
N VAL A 123 4.88 13.06 -3.63
CA VAL A 123 4.01 12.49 -2.61
C VAL A 123 3.74 11.03 -2.93
N PHE A 124 4.15 10.17 -2.01
CA PHE A 124 3.78 8.76 -2.01
C PHE A 124 2.53 8.58 -1.15
N ILE A 125 1.49 7.98 -1.73
CA ILE A 125 0.23 7.69 -1.04
C ILE A 125 0.06 6.18 -0.92
N TYR A 126 -0.08 5.67 0.31
CA TYR A 126 -0.31 4.27 0.59
C TYR A 126 -1.74 3.99 1.07
N VAL A 127 -2.41 3.05 0.40
CA VAL A 127 -3.74 2.52 0.74
C VAL A 127 -3.58 1.07 1.19
N HIS A 128 -3.79 0.81 2.49
CA HIS A 128 -3.61 -0.51 3.07
C HIS A 128 -4.65 -1.54 2.59
N GLY A 129 -4.40 -2.81 2.87
CA GLY A 129 -5.28 -3.93 2.52
C GLY A 129 -6.29 -4.30 3.60
N TYR A 130 -6.78 -5.53 3.47
CA TYR A 130 -7.67 -6.23 4.39
C TYR A 130 -6.98 -6.57 5.73
N ASN A 131 -7.76 -6.62 6.82
CA ASN A 131 -7.26 -7.03 8.15
C ASN A 131 -6.13 -6.11 8.68
N ASN A 132 -6.26 -4.81 8.43
CA ASN A 132 -5.33 -3.78 8.89
C ASN A 132 -6.01 -2.85 9.91
N SER A 133 -5.36 -2.65 11.06
CA SER A 133 -5.66 -1.55 11.97
C SER A 133 -5.07 -0.24 11.44
N PHE A 134 -5.39 0.87 12.11
CA PHE A 134 -4.74 2.15 11.86
C PHE A 134 -3.21 2.06 11.94
N LEU A 135 -2.68 1.42 13.00
CA LEU A 135 -1.23 1.29 13.20
C LEU A 135 -0.56 0.44 12.14
N ASP A 136 -1.20 -0.65 11.69
CA ASP A 136 -0.62 -1.51 10.67
C ASP A 136 -0.39 -0.74 9.37
N GLY A 137 -1.38 0.06 8.94
CA GLY A 137 -1.27 0.89 7.75
C GLY A 137 -0.27 2.04 7.92
N LEU A 138 -0.26 2.68 9.09
CA LEU A 138 0.66 3.78 9.42
C LEU A 138 2.12 3.30 9.41
N PHE A 139 2.45 2.25 10.17
CA PHE A 139 3.81 1.71 10.21
C PHE A 139 4.26 1.15 8.88
N ARG A 140 3.33 0.54 8.12
CA ARG A 140 3.64 0.08 6.76
C ARG A 140 3.98 1.23 5.83
N THR A 141 3.28 2.34 5.92
CA THR A 141 3.57 3.55 5.14
C THR A 141 4.96 4.09 5.47
N ALA A 142 5.28 4.21 6.75
CA ALA A 142 6.60 4.67 7.21
C ALA A 142 7.72 3.72 6.79
N GLN A 143 7.51 2.41 6.91
CA GLN A 143 8.45 1.38 6.50
C GLN A 143 8.71 1.42 4.99
N ILE A 144 7.68 1.52 4.15
CA ILE A 144 7.89 1.62 2.69
C ILE A 144 8.68 2.89 2.34
N LYS A 145 8.34 4.03 2.94
CA LYS A 145 9.07 5.29 2.71
C LYS A 145 10.55 5.19 3.11
N HIS A 146 10.86 4.46 4.17
CA HIS A 146 12.23 4.30 4.67
C HIS A 146 13.02 3.26 3.89
N ASP A 147 12.49 2.04 3.79
CA ASP A 147 13.19 0.88 3.23
C ASP A 147 13.45 1.03 1.72
N PHE A 148 12.58 1.75 1.01
CA PHE A 148 12.77 2.06 -0.42
C PHE A 148 13.43 3.42 -0.66
N ASP A 149 13.82 4.14 0.39
CA ASP A 149 14.37 5.49 0.31
C ASP A 149 13.55 6.43 -0.61
N LEU A 150 12.23 6.37 -0.52
CA LEU A 150 11.37 7.10 -1.47
C LEU A 150 11.54 8.62 -1.25
N PRO A 151 11.73 9.45 -2.28
CA PRO A 151 11.81 10.89 -2.07
C PRO A 151 10.46 11.48 -1.66
N GLY A 152 10.50 12.64 -1.00
CA GLY A 152 9.30 13.43 -0.70
C GLY A 152 8.49 12.95 0.49
N LEU A 153 7.19 13.27 0.46
CA LEU A 153 6.29 13.09 1.61
C LEU A 153 5.54 11.77 1.54
N ALA A 154 5.33 11.14 2.71
CA ALA A 154 4.49 9.96 2.86
C ALA A 154 3.09 10.34 3.33
N VAL A 155 2.07 9.83 2.63
CA VAL A 155 0.65 9.98 2.97
C VAL A 155 0.04 8.59 3.12
N HIS A 156 -0.73 8.39 4.16
CA HIS A 156 -1.49 7.18 4.41
C HIS A 156 -3.00 7.45 4.32
N TYR A 157 -3.70 6.71 3.46
CA TYR A 157 -5.16 6.65 3.51
C TYR A 157 -5.61 5.49 4.39
N SER A 158 -6.18 5.83 5.55
CA SER A 158 -6.67 4.84 6.52
C SER A 158 -8.17 4.65 6.41
N TRP A 159 -8.58 3.63 5.64
CA TRP A 159 -9.98 3.25 5.53
C TRP A 159 -10.36 2.25 6.64
N PRO A 160 -11.64 2.16 7.04
CA PRO A 160 -12.08 1.40 8.22
C PRO A 160 -12.12 -0.11 7.95
N SER A 161 -10.95 -0.72 7.77
CA SER A 161 -10.75 -2.17 7.88
C SER A 161 -10.85 -2.56 9.35
N MET A 162 -11.51 -3.69 9.61
CA MET A 162 -11.82 -4.18 10.95
C MET A 162 -10.60 -4.71 11.71
N ALA A 163 -9.44 -4.85 11.05
CA ALA A 163 -8.26 -5.52 11.62
C ALA A 163 -8.56 -6.94 12.14
N ASN A 164 -9.53 -7.62 11.52
CA ASN A 164 -10.00 -8.94 11.89
C ASN A 164 -9.99 -9.89 10.68
N PRO A 165 -9.30 -11.04 10.75
CA PRO A 165 -9.20 -12.00 9.66
C PRO A 165 -10.51 -12.75 9.34
N LEU A 166 -11.59 -12.55 10.11
CA LEU A 166 -12.93 -13.07 9.83
C LEU A 166 -13.89 -12.02 9.24
N ALA A 167 -13.45 -10.76 9.11
CA ALA A 167 -14.31 -9.63 8.74
C ALA A 167 -14.22 -9.27 7.24
N TYR A 168 -13.89 -10.22 6.37
CA TYR A 168 -13.66 -9.95 4.95
C TYR A 168 -14.84 -9.26 4.26
N THR A 169 -16.07 -9.71 4.49
CA THR A 169 -17.27 -9.08 3.91
C THR A 169 -17.46 -7.65 4.40
N TYR A 170 -17.23 -7.40 5.70
CA TYR A 170 -17.30 -6.04 6.24
C TYR A 170 -16.24 -5.13 5.58
N ASP A 171 -15.02 -5.63 5.44
CA ASP A 171 -13.92 -4.89 4.81
C ASP A 171 -14.22 -4.59 3.33
N ARG A 172 -14.88 -5.50 2.61
CA ARG A 172 -15.37 -5.23 1.24
C ARG A 172 -16.39 -4.09 1.18
N ASP A 173 -17.36 -4.08 2.08
CA ASP A 173 -18.33 -2.98 2.15
C ASP A 173 -17.65 -1.67 2.59
N SER A 174 -16.64 -1.76 3.47
CA SER A 174 -15.85 -0.61 3.91
C SER A 174 -15.00 -0.02 2.78
N VAL A 175 -14.55 -0.84 1.82
CA VAL A 175 -13.91 -0.34 0.59
C VAL A 175 -14.87 0.54 -0.20
N LEU A 176 -16.10 0.09 -0.43
CA LEU A 176 -17.09 0.90 -1.17
C LEU A 176 -17.45 2.18 -0.40
N PHE A 177 -17.60 2.09 0.92
CA PHE A 177 -17.81 3.23 1.80
C PHE A 177 -16.67 4.26 1.71
N ALA A 178 -15.43 3.80 1.57
CA ALA A 178 -14.26 4.67 1.68
C ALA A 178 -13.82 5.36 0.38
N ARG A 179 -14.48 5.10 -0.76
CA ARG A 179 -14.09 5.67 -2.07
C ARG A 179 -14.15 7.20 -2.09
N ASP A 180 -15.18 7.79 -1.49
CA ASP A 180 -15.40 9.24 -1.51
C ASP A 180 -14.33 9.96 -0.66
N GLY A 181 -13.91 9.36 0.44
CA GLY A 181 -12.82 9.90 1.26
C GLY A 181 -11.46 9.80 0.57
N LEU A 182 -11.21 8.75 -0.23
CA LEU A 182 -9.96 8.63 -0.98
C LEU A 182 -9.93 9.65 -2.12
N GLU A 183 -11.04 9.82 -2.84
CA GLU A 183 -11.19 10.89 -3.85
C GLU A 183 -10.93 12.27 -3.24
N HIS A 184 -11.54 12.54 -2.07
CA HIS A 184 -11.37 13.82 -1.39
C HIS A 184 -9.89 14.03 -1.01
N MET A 185 -9.24 13.07 -0.35
CA MET A 185 -7.82 13.19 -0.01
C MET A 185 -6.93 13.40 -1.24
N LEU A 186 -7.17 12.66 -2.33
CA LEU A 186 -6.40 12.79 -3.57
C LEU A 186 -6.50 14.21 -4.15
N LYS A 187 -7.69 14.82 -4.13
CA LYS A 187 -7.89 16.20 -4.57
C LYS A 187 -7.17 17.21 -3.67
N GLU A 188 -7.19 17.00 -2.35
CA GLU A 188 -6.49 17.87 -1.40
C GLU A 188 -4.97 17.78 -1.52
N VAL A 189 -4.43 16.57 -1.69
CA VAL A 189 -3.00 16.38 -1.96
C VAL A 189 -2.60 17.02 -3.29
N ALA A 190 -3.39 16.83 -4.35
CA ALA A 190 -3.14 17.46 -5.65
C ALA A 190 -3.16 19.00 -5.56
N ALA A 191 -4.12 19.56 -4.81
CA ALA A 191 -4.23 20.99 -4.59
C ALA A 191 -3.07 21.58 -3.74
N ALA A 192 -2.33 20.76 -3.00
CA ALA A 192 -1.14 21.18 -2.26
C ALA A 192 0.08 21.46 -3.18
N GLY A 193 0.02 21.00 -4.43
CA GLY A 193 1.01 21.26 -5.48
C GLY A 193 2.28 20.39 -5.45
N PRO A 194 2.18 19.05 -5.32
CA PRO A 194 3.35 18.18 -5.46
C PRO A 194 3.86 18.17 -6.90
N ARG A 195 5.15 17.83 -7.08
CA ARG A 195 5.74 17.56 -8.40
C ARG A 195 5.12 16.32 -9.04
N ARG A 196 4.89 15.28 -8.23
CA ARG A 196 4.35 13.99 -8.65
C ARG A 196 3.60 13.33 -7.49
N ILE A 197 2.50 12.65 -7.81
CA ILE A 197 1.80 11.77 -6.88
C ILE A 197 1.98 10.33 -7.35
N VAL A 198 2.46 9.46 -6.47
CA VAL A 198 2.51 8.00 -6.69
C VAL A 198 1.49 7.35 -5.76
N LEU A 199 0.47 6.73 -6.35
CA LEU A 199 -0.61 6.07 -5.60
C LEU A 199 -0.37 4.57 -5.53
N VAL A 200 -0.26 4.04 -4.32
CA VAL A 200 0.04 2.63 -4.06
C VAL A 200 -1.07 1.98 -3.27
N GLY A 201 -1.69 0.94 -3.85
CA GLY A 201 -2.70 0.12 -3.19
C GLY A 201 -2.17 -1.27 -2.90
N HIS A 202 -2.57 -1.86 -1.76
CA HIS A 202 -2.25 -3.24 -1.40
C HIS A 202 -3.51 -4.09 -1.26
N SER A 203 -3.51 -5.32 -1.77
CA SER A 203 -4.57 -6.31 -1.50
C SER A 203 -5.95 -5.74 -1.84
N LEU A 204 -6.90 -5.78 -0.90
CA LEU A 204 -8.24 -5.20 -1.06
C LEU A 204 -8.23 -3.67 -1.22
N GLY A 205 -7.17 -2.99 -0.76
CA GLY A 205 -6.93 -1.57 -1.03
C GLY A 205 -6.71 -1.26 -2.51
N THR A 206 -6.31 -2.24 -3.34
CA THR A 206 -6.24 -2.06 -4.80
C THR A 206 -7.63 -1.93 -5.44
N MET A 207 -8.62 -2.65 -4.91
CA MET A 207 -10.02 -2.50 -5.32
C MET A 207 -10.54 -1.09 -4.99
N LEU A 208 -10.22 -0.59 -3.79
CA LEU A 208 -10.54 0.77 -3.37
C LEU A 208 -9.90 1.82 -4.30
N VAL A 209 -8.60 1.66 -4.62
CA VAL A 209 -7.91 2.53 -5.57
C VAL A 209 -8.62 2.53 -6.92
N MET A 210 -8.86 1.36 -7.51
CA MET A 210 -9.47 1.28 -8.85
C MET A 210 -10.91 1.80 -8.88
N GLU A 211 -11.70 1.54 -7.85
CA GLU A 211 -13.06 2.07 -7.75
C GLU A 211 -13.07 3.59 -7.62
N THR A 212 -12.13 4.15 -6.84
CA THR A 212 -12.00 5.60 -6.67
C THR A 212 -11.54 6.27 -7.97
N LEU A 213 -10.53 5.72 -8.66
CA LEU A 213 -10.09 6.26 -9.95
C LEU A 213 -11.19 6.18 -11.00
N ARG A 214 -11.93 5.06 -11.04
CA ARG A 214 -13.10 4.93 -11.91
C ARG A 214 -14.14 6.01 -11.61
N GLN A 215 -14.43 6.28 -10.34
CA GLN A 215 -15.39 7.32 -9.92
C GLN A 215 -14.93 8.71 -10.36
N ILE A 216 -13.66 9.05 -10.10
CA ILE A 216 -13.06 10.31 -10.54
C ILE A 216 -13.15 10.46 -12.06
N GLU A 217 -12.86 9.42 -12.83
CA GLU A 217 -12.89 9.46 -14.30
C GLU A 217 -14.31 9.57 -14.88
N ILE A 218 -15.34 9.12 -14.14
CA ILE A 218 -16.74 9.42 -14.50
C ILE A 218 -17.03 10.91 -14.30
N ALA A 219 -16.62 11.46 -13.16
CA ALA A 219 -16.96 12.83 -12.78
C ALA A 219 -16.10 13.89 -13.50
N THR A 220 -14.83 13.57 -13.75
CA THR A 220 -13.82 14.46 -14.35
C THR A 220 -12.86 13.64 -15.24
N PRO A 221 -13.27 13.33 -16.48
CA PRO A 221 -12.44 12.55 -17.41
C PRO A 221 -11.01 13.10 -17.60
N GLY A 222 -10.03 12.20 -17.55
CA GLY A 222 -8.61 12.46 -17.69
C GLY A 222 -7.94 13.10 -16.46
N TRP A 223 -8.62 13.19 -15.32
CA TRP A 223 -8.02 13.73 -14.10
C TRP A 223 -6.85 12.87 -13.61
N SER A 224 -7.01 11.54 -13.63
CA SER A 224 -6.05 10.59 -13.08
C SER A 224 -4.71 10.66 -13.81
N ASP A 225 -4.75 10.69 -15.15
CA ASP A 225 -3.57 10.80 -16.02
C ASP A 225 -2.82 12.13 -15.85
N ARG A 226 -3.54 13.23 -15.61
CA ARG A 226 -2.93 14.55 -15.39
C ARG A 226 -2.30 14.72 -14.01
N VAL A 227 -2.83 14.03 -13.00
CA VAL A 227 -2.49 14.28 -11.59
C VAL A 227 -1.58 13.21 -11.01
N LEU A 228 -1.74 11.96 -11.41
CA LEU A 228 -0.95 10.84 -10.90
C LEU A 228 0.21 10.57 -11.85
N GLY A 229 1.44 10.60 -11.32
CA GLY A 229 2.63 10.20 -12.07
C GLY A 229 3.05 8.77 -11.79
N GLY A 230 2.09 7.92 -11.39
CA GLY A 230 2.28 6.50 -11.19
C GLY A 230 1.18 5.88 -10.32
N VAL A 231 0.74 4.68 -10.71
CA VAL A 231 -0.14 3.83 -9.90
C VAL A 231 0.51 2.47 -9.74
N VAL A 232 0.62 2.00 -8.49
CA VAL A 232 1.18 0.69 -8.16
C VAL A 232 0.15 -0.13 -7.40
N LEU A 233 -0.24 -1.28 -7.95
CA LEU A 233 -1.13 -2.22 -7.30
C LEU A 233 -0.32 -3.44 -6.84
N ILE A 234 -0.25 -3.68 -5.54
CA ILE A 234 0.53 -4.77 -4.94
C ILE A 234 -0.38 -5.90 -4.49
N SER A 235 -0.12 -7.11 -4.99
CA SER A 235 -0.94 -8.31 -4.74
C SER A 235 -2.45 -8.04 -4.82
N PRO A 236 -2.97 -7.48 -5.94
CA PRO A 236 -4.37 -7.06 -6.02
C PRO A 236 -5.37 -8.18 -5.71
N ASP A 237 -6.21 -7.95 -4.70
CA ASP A 237 -7.42 -8.75 -4.46
C ASP A 237 -8.60 -8.16 -5.25
N LEU A 238 -8.46 -8.19 -6.58
CA LEU A 238 -9.38 -7.63 -7.55
C LEU A 238 -9.60 -8.65 -8.65
N ASP A 239 -10.85 -8.79 -9.11
CA ASP A 239 -11.16 -9.65 -10.25
C ASP A 239 -10.61 -9.04 -11.54
N VAL A 240 -10.03 -9.86 -12.42
CA VAL A 240 -9.42 -9.39 -13.68
C VAL A 240 -10.42 -8.69 -14.59
N GLU A 241 -11.66 -9.20 -14.71
CA GLU A 241 -12.66 -8.61 -15.59
C GLU A 241 -13.24 -7.32 -15.00
N VAL A 242 -13.34 -7.25 -13.66
CA VAL A 242 -13.67 -6.00 -12.96
C VAL A 242 -12.57 -4.96 -13.19
N PHE A 243 -11.30 -5.34 -13.06
CA PHE A 243 -10.16 -4.46 -13.34
C PHE A 243 -10.21 -3.93 -14.76
N LYS A 244 -10.36 -4.79 -15.77
CA LYS A 244 -10.47 -4.39 -17.18
C LYS A 244 -11.62 -3.42 -17.40
N THR A 245 -12.80 -3.71 -16.84
CA THR A 245 -13.97 -2.82 -16.93
C THR A 245 -13.71 -1.45 -16.31
N GLN A 246 -13.01 -1.40 -15.16
CA GLN A 246 -12.62 -0.15 -14.51
C GLN A 246 -11.57 0.61 -15.31
N ALA A 247 -10.54 -0.09 -15.81
CA ALA A 247 -9.47 0.48 -16.62
C ALA A 247 -9.98 1.08 -17.94
N HIS A 248 -10.86 0.37 -18.66
CA HIS A 248 -11.46 0.87 -19.90
C HIS A 248 -12.38 2.09 -19.71
N ARG A 249 -12.80 2.39 -18.48
CA ARG A 249 -13.51 3.64 -18.20
C ARG A 249 -12.58 4.85 -18.26
N MET A 250 -11.31 4.67 -17.94
CA MET A 250 -10.31 5.74 -17.94
C MET A 250 -9.90 6.03 -19.38
N ARG A 251 -9.85 7.31 -19.78
CA ARG A 251 -9.43 7.67 -21.15
C ARG A 251 -8.00 7.23 -21.42
N HIS A 252 -7.11 7.45 -20.45
CA HIS A 252 -5.76 6.92 -20.41
C HIS A 252 -5.48 6.46 -18.98
N LEU A 253 -4.78 5.33 -18.83
CA LEU A 253 -4.28 4.91 -17.52
C LEU A 253 -3.09 5.79 -17.12
N PRO A 254 -3.01 6.28 -15.86
CA PRO A 254 -1.84 6.99 -15.38
C PRO A 254 -0.59 6.14 -15.53
N GLN A 255 0.50 6.71 -16.02
CA GLN A 255 1.75 5.99 -16.26
C GLN A 255 2.88 6.41 -15.31
N PRO A 256 3.70 5.46 -14.82
CA PRO A 256 3.59 4.03 -15.03
C PRO A 256 2.38 3.42 -14.28
N PHE A 257 1.76 2.39 -14.87
CA PHE A 257 0.74 1.59 -14.20
C PHE A 257 1.30 0.19 -13.90
N ALA A 258 1.81 -0.02 -12.68
CA ALA A 258 2.48 -1.25 -12.28
C ALA A 258 1.59 -2.15 -11.43
N ILE A 259 1.62 -3.45 -11.71
CA ILE A 259 0.83 -4.48 -11.02
C ILE A 259 1.79 -5.56 -10.54
N PHE A 260 2.09 -5.58 -9.24
CA PHE A 260 2.93 -6.60 -8.64
C PHE A 260 2.11 -7.85 -8.31
N VAL A 261 2.53 -8.98 -8.86
CA VAL A 261 1.80 -10.26 -8.77
C VAL A 261 2.67 -11.36 -8.18
N SER A 262 2.03 -12.38 -7.62
CA SER A 262 2.69 -13.58 -7.16
C SER A 262 1.77 -14.78 -7.31
N SER A 263 2.17 -15.75 -8.14
CA SER A 263 1.49 -17.05 -8.28
C SER A 263 1.47 -17.85 -6.97
N ARG A 264 2.36 -17.51 -6.02
CA ARG A 264 2.52 -18.20 -4.74
C ARG A 264 1.73 -17.54 -3.60
N ASP A 265 0.88 -16.57 -3.90
CA ASP A 265 0.07 -15.85 -2.92
C ASP A 265 -1.12 -16.69 -2.42
N ARG A 266 -1.02 -17.15 -1.17
CA ARG A 266 -2.06 -18.01 -0.55
C ARG A 266 -3.29 -17.23 -0.12
N ALA A 267 -3.17 -15.93 0.16
CA ALA A 267 -4.29 -15.11 0.59
C ALA A 267 -5.25 -14.88 -0.60
N LEU A 268 -4.70 -14.61 -1.78
CA LEU A 268 -5.50 -14.50 -3.01
C LEU A 268 -6.15 -15.81 -3.43
N GLN A 269 -5.48 -16.96 -3.21
CA GLN A 269 -6.12 -18.27 -3.43
C GLN A 269 -7.33 -18.47 -2.51
N LEU A 270 -7.28 -17.98 -1.26
CA LEU A 270 -8.41 -18.06 -0.35
C LEU A 270 -9.52 -17.06 -0.72
N SER A 271 -9.16 -15.82 -1.08
CA SER A 271 -10.16 -14.83 -1.52
C SER A 271 -10.87 -15.27 -2.79
N GLY A 272 -10.16 -15.86 -3.76
CA GLY A 272 -10.74 -16.42 -4.98
C GLY A 272 -11.85 -17.43 -4.67
N ARG A 273 -11.61 -18.37 -3.74
CA ARG A 273 -12.61 -19.36 -3.31
C ARG A 273 -13.83 -18.72 -2.64
N ILE A 274 -13.62 -17.70 -1.82
CA ILE A 274 -14.72 -16.98 -1.15
C ILE A 274 -15.59 -16.23 -2.16
N ASN A 275 -14.99 -15.69 -3.22
CA ASN A 275 -15.65 -14.84 -4.20
C ASN A 275 -16.07 -15.57 -5.49
N GLY A 276 -16.05 -16.91 -5.51
CA GLY A 276 -16.58 -17.71 -6.63
C GLY A 276 -15.58 -18.08 -7.73
N ASP A 277 -14.31 -18.31 -7.38
CA ASP A 277 -13.23 -18.82 -8.27
C ASP A 277 -12.88 -17.96 -9.50
N GLY A 278 -13.28 -16.70 -9.54
CA GLY A 278 -12.81 -15.75 -10.57
C GLY A 278 -11.31 -15.46 -10.45
N GLN A 279 -10.61 -15.38 -11.59
CA GLN A 279 -9.17 -15.12 -11.67
C GLN A 279 -8.84 -13.79 -10.97
N ARG A 280 -8.04 -13.85 -9.89
CA ARG A 280 -7.57 -12.65 -9.18
C ARG A 280 -6.41 -12.02 -9.93
N LEU A 281 -6.45 -10.70 -10.09
CA LEU A 281 -5.43 -9.91 -10.77
C LEU A 281 -4.05 -10.11 -10.15
N GLY A 282 -3.94 -10.17 -8.82
CA GLY A 282 -2.67 -10.41 -8.13
C GLY A 282 -2.07 -11.81 -8.26
N ALA A 283 -2.82 -12.75 -8.84
CA ALA A 283 -2.38 -14.12 -9.09
C ALA A 283 -2.14 -14.40 -10.59
N LEU A 284 -2.18 -13.37 -11.45
CA LEU A 284 -1.87 -13.53 -12.88
C LEU A 284 -0.43 -13.98 -13.09
N THR A 285 -0.24 -14.89 -14.04
CA THR A 285 1.07 -15.39 -14.49
C THR A 285 1.35 -15.09 -15.95
N ASP A 286 0.38 -14.54 -16.67
CA ASP A 286 0.44 -14.26 -18.11
C ASP A 286 -0.14 -12.88 -18.38
N ALA A 287 0.69 -11.97 -18.90
CA ALA A 287 0.28 -10.62 -19.24
C ALA A 287 -0.59 -10.53 -20.51
N SER A 288 -0.69 -11.59 -21.32
CA SER A 288 -1.56 -11.61 -22.51
C SER A 288 -3.03 -11.36 -22.17
N VAL A 289 -3.45 -11.69 -20.94
CA VAL A 289 -4.78 -11.41 -20.40
C VAL A 289 -5.09 -9.91 -20.34
N LEU A 290 -4.05 -9.06 -20.26
CA LEU A 290 -4.14 -7.61 -20.16
C LEU A 290 -3.61 -6.90 -21.41
N GLU A 291 -3.41 -7.60 -22.53
CA GLU A 291 -2.70 -7.10 -23.72
C GLU A 291 -3.26 -5.79 -24.32
N GLU A 292 -4.52 -5.46 -24.06
CA GLU A 292 -5.17 -4.24 -24.55
C GLU A 292 -4.86 -3.01 -23.69
N LEU A 293 -4.32 -3.20 -22.48
CA LEU A 293 -4.06 -2.14 -21.50
C LEU A 293 -2.56 -1.84 -21.39
N PRO A 294 -2.16 -0.55 -21.32
CA PRO A 294 -0.77 -0.16 -21.11
C PRO A 294 -0.38 -0.34 -19.63
N VAL A 295 -0.12 -1.58 -19.23
CA VAL A 295 0.21 -1.95 -17.84
C VAL A 295 1.49 -2.78 -17.77
N MET A 296 2.21 -2.61 -16.67
CA MET A 296 3.40 -3.39 -16.35
C MET A 296 3.07 -4.42 -15.27
N LEU A 297 3.06 -5.70 -15.63
CA LEU A 297 2.91 -6.83 -14.72
C LEU A 297 4.28 -7.24 -14.16
N VAL A 298 4.53 -7.04 -12.87
CA VAL A 298 5.80 -7.38 -12.22
C VAL A 298 5.62 -8.64 -11.38
N ASP A 299 6.17 -9.77 -11.86
CA ASP A 299 6.09 -11.05 -11.16
C ASP A 299 7.22 -11.19 -10.13
N VAL A 300 6.82 -11.30 -8.86
CA VAL A 300 7.71 -11.45 -7.70
C VAL A 300 7.59 -12.83 -7.03
N SER A 301 7.10 -13.83 -7.76
CA SER A 301 6.87 -15.19 -7.27
C SER A 301 8.14 -15.82 -6.68
N GLU A 302 9.31 -15.56 -7.26
CA GLU A 302 10.57 -16.14 -6.80
C GLU A 302 11.10 -15.53 -5.49
N PHE A 303 10.79 -14.26 -5.22
CA PHE A 303 11.11 -13.62 -3.94
C PHE A 303 10.17 -14.07 -2.81
N SER A 304 9.01 -14.62 -3.17
CA SER A 304 7.99 -15.07 -2.21
C SER A 304 8.32 -16.42 -1.55
N ALA A 305 9.29 -17.18 -2.08
CA ALA A 305 9.63 -18.52 -1.57
C ALA A 305 10.68 -18.53 -0.46
N GLN A 306 11.49 -17.47 -0.35
CA GLN A 306 12.67 -17.46 0.52
C GLN A 306 12.37 -17.08 1.98
N GLU A 307 11.12 -16.72 2.31
CA GLU A 307 10.76 -16.29 3.67
C GLU A 307 9.50 -16.97 4.20
N GLY A 308 9.54 -17.42 5.47
CA GLY A 308 8.43 -18.07 6.18
C GLY A 308 7.25 -17.17 6.57
N GLY A 309 7.09 -16.01 5.91
CA GLY A 309 6.04 -15.01 6.17
C GLY A 309 4.85 -15.07 5.21
N THR A 310 3.91 -14.13 5.35
CA THR A 310 2.76 -14.00 4.43
C THR A 310 3.23 -13.53 3.05
N ARG A 311 3.11 -14.38 2.04
CA ARG A 311 3.48 -14.12 0.62
C ARG A 311 2.59 -13.09 -0.09
N HIS A 312 1.78 -12.35 0.66
CA HIS A 312 0.77 -11.42 0.18
C HIS A 312 1.24 -9.97 0.11
N PHE A 313 2.48 -9.70 0.57
CA PHE A 313 3.10 -8.38 0.46
C PHE A 313 4.61 -8.47 0.22
N THR A 314 5.04 -9.41 -0.62
CA THR A 314 6.45 -9.73 -0.88
C THR A 314 7.29 -8.50 -1.20
N VAL A 315 6.73 -7.56 -1.99
CA VAL A 315 7.36 -6.28 -2.35
C VAL A 315 7.90 -5.55 -1.12
N GLY A 316 7.11 -5.40 -0.07
CA GLY A 316 7.53 -4.67 1.12
C GLY A 316 7.96 -5.55 2.29
N THR A 317 8.16 -6.86 2.10
CA THR A 317 8.62 -7.76 3.18
C THR A 317 9.89 -8.53 2.88
N SER A 318 10.27 -8.67 1.61
CA SER A 318 11.50 -9.34 1.17
C SER A 318 12.66 -8.34 1.13
N PRO A 319 13.67 -8.44 2.03
CA PRO A 319 14.82 -7.53 2.04
C PRO A 319 15.57 -7.51 0.70
N LEU A 320 15.69 -8.68 0.06
CA LEU A 320 16.37 -8.79 -1.24
C LEU A 320 15.60 -8.06 -2.34
N LEU A 321 14.27 -8.19 -2.38
CA LEU A 321 13.46 -7.49 -3.36
C LEU A 321 13.46 -5.98 -3.11
N ILE A 322 13.36 -5.57 -1.83
CA ILE A 322 13.47 -4.17 -1.45
C ILE A 322 14.80 -3.61 -1.93
N SER A 323 15.93 -4.25 -1.60
CA SER A 323 17.26 -3.82 -2.02
C SER A 323 17.41 -3.73 -3.54
N LEU A 324 16.82 -4.67 -4.28
CA LEU A 324 16.82 -4.64 -5.75
C LEU A 324 16.04 -3.44 -6.30
N LEU A 325 14.92 -3.12 -5.68
CA LEU A 325 14.03 -2.05 -6.14
C LEU A 325 14.47 -0.67 -5.65
N SER A 326 15.07 -0.57 -4.46
CA SER A 326 15.53 0.67 -3.85
C SER A 326 16.82 1.21 -4.46
N ASP A 327 17.53 0.42 -5.26
CA ASP A 327 18.66 0.91 -6.04
C ASP A 327 18.16 1.92 -7.08
N SER A 328 18.30 3.19 -6.72
CA SER A 328 17.56 4.38 -7.18
C SER A 328 17.50 4.64 -8.69
N GLY A 329 18.32 3.96 -9.49
CA GLY A 329 18.22 3.97 -10.96
C GLY A 329 17.24 2.94 -11.50
N ALA A 330 17.18 1.74 -10.94
CA ALA A 330 16.56 0.60 -11.61
C ALA A 330 15.02 0.69 -11.70
N LEU A 331 14.32 1.15 -10.65
CA LEU A 331 12.86 1.33 -10.69
C LEU A 331 12.44 2.51 -11.57
N SER A 332 13.07 3.68 -11.39
CA SER A 332 12.76 4.88 -12.17
C SER A 332 13.11 4.70 -13.65
N ASP A 333 14.22 4.05 -13.96
CA ASP A 333 14.64 3.77 -15.33
C ASP A 333 13.79 2.67 -15.96
N THR A 334 13.35 1.63 -15.22
CA THR A 334 12.42 0.62 -15.76
C THR A 334 11.07 1.22 -16.13
N PHE A 335 10.55 2.14 -15.31
CA PHE A 335 9.32 2.85 -15.61
C PHE A 335 9.47 3.86 -16.76
N GLN A 336 10.64 4.47 -16.94
CA GLN A 336 10.92 5.34 -18.09
C GLN A 336 11.25 4.56 -19.37
N SER A 337 11.90 3.40 -19.25
CA SER A 337 12.36 2.60 -20.39
C SER A 337 11.21 1.84 -21.05
N ASP A 338 10.21 1.40 -20.27
CA ASP A 338 8.97 0.81 -20.78
C ASP A 338 8.17 1.81 -21.62
N GLN A 339 8.07 3.08 -21.20
CA GLN A 339 7.51 4.15 -22.05
C GLN A 339 8.30 4.39 -23.35
N ALA A 340 9.61 4.11 -23.34
CA ALA A 340 10.49 4.28 -24.50
C ALA A 340 10.67 3.00 -25.34
N GLY A 341 10.00 1.89 -25.00
CA GLY A 341 10.16 0.59 -25.66
C GLY A 341 11.57 -0.01 -25.54
N LYS A 342 12.34 0.37 -24.52
CA LYS A 342 13.69 -0.14 -24.24
C LYS A 342 13.64 -1.06 -23.01
N SER A 343 14.16 -2.28 -23.15
CA SER A 343 14.22 -3.26 -22.05
C SER A 343 15.02 -2.69 -20.86
N GLY A 344 14.38 -2.67 -19.69
CA GLY A 344 14.87 -2.04 -18.46
C GLY A 344 15.93 -2.84 -17.70
N LEU A 345 16.59 -2.15 -16.77
CA LEU A 345 17.82 -2.50 -16.04
C LEU A 345 17.63 -3.49 -14.87
N LEU A 346 16.39 -3.89 -14.54
CA LEU A 346 16.13 -4.85 -13.47
C LEU A 346 16.44 -6.29 -13.94
N PRO A 347 17.19 -7.09 -13.16
CA PRO A 347 17.49 -8.48 -13.48
C PRO A 347 16.21 -9.33 -13.51
N GLY A 348 15.78 -9.67 -14.72
CA GLY A 348 14.54 -10.38 -14.96
C GLY A 348 14.32 -10.71 -16.43
N THR A 349 13.28 -11.48 -16.69
CA THR A 349 12.82 -11.78 -18.05
C THR A 349 11.71 -10.82 -18.42
N VAL A 350 11.83 -10.13 -19.56
CA VAL A 350 10.79 -9.24 -20.08
C VAL A 350 10.02 -9.92 -21.21
N ILE A 351 8.69 -9.93 -21.11
CA ILE A 351 7.77 -10.47 -22.12
C ILE A 351 6.75 -9.38 -22.43
N THR A 352 6.59 -8.99 -23.69
CA THR A 352 5.59 -7.97 -24.10
C THR A 352 4.46 -8.63 -24.90
N ALA A 353 3.22 -8.39 -24.50
CA ALA A 353 2.01 -8.81 -25.18
C ALA A 353 1.19 -7.56 -25.57
N LYS A 354 1.32 -7.11 -26.82
CA LYS A 354 0.78 -5.84 -27.34
C LYS A 354 1.14 -4.65 -26.43
N ASN A 355 0.21 -4.14 -25.64
CA ASN A 355 0.39 -2.97 -24.76
C ASN A 355 0.81 -3.36 -23.34
N ALA A 356 0.72 -4.63 -22.95
CA ALA A 356 1.10 -5.09 -21.62
C ALA A 356 2.54 -5.61 -21.62
N THR A 357 3.32 -5.20 -20.62
CA THR A 357 4.68 -5.69 -20.38
C THR A 357 4.69 -6.55 -19.12
N GLN A 358 5.26 -7.74 -19.19
CA GLN A 358 5.54 -8.60 -18.04
C GLN A 358 7.04 -8.57 -17.73
N LEU A 359 7.37 -8.26 -16.48
CA LEU A 359 8.72 -8.34 -15.93
C LEU A 359 8.75 -9.44 -14.87
N ILE A 360 9.45 -10.54 -15.15
CA ILE A 360 9.61 -11.64 -14.21
C ILE A 360 10.93 -11.46 -13.47
N LEU A 361 10.86 -11.07 -12.20
CA LEU A 361 12.04 -10.85 -11.38
C LEU A 361 12.54 -12.18 -10.80
N SER A 362 13.87 -12.36 -10.81
CA SER A 362 14.50 -13.58 -10.29
C SER A 362 15.69 -13.26 -9.38
N PRO A 363 15.74 -13.79 -8.14
CA PRO A 363 16.90 -13.70 -7.27
C PRO A 363 18.17 -14.28 -7.88
N LEU A 364 18.06 -15.29 -8.75
CA LEU A 364 19.20 -15.98 -9.36
C LEU A 364 19.97 -15.08 -10.33
N LEU A 365 19.31 -14.06 -10.87
CA LEU A 365 19.92 -13.09 -11.78
C LEU A 365 20.67 -11.97 -11.03
N LEU A 366 20.60 -11.93 -9.70
CA LEU A 366 21.35 -10.99 -8.83
C LEU A 366 22.73 -11.51 -8.40
N ILE A 367 23.07 -12.77 -8.70
CA ILE A 367 24.26 -13.46 -8.19
C ILE A 367 25.46 -13.40 -9.17
N ASN A 368 25.37 -12.59 -10.24
CA ASN A 368 26.45 -12.45 -11.22
C ASN A 368 27.22 -11.13 -11.12
#